data_AF-A0A532UEU4-F1
#
_entry.id   AF-A0A532UEU4-F1
#
_cell.length_a   1.000
_cell.length_b   1.000
_cell.length_c   1.000
_cell.angle_alpha   90.00
_cell.angle_beta   90.00
_cell.angle_gamma   90.00
#
_symmetry.space_group_name_H-M   'P 1'
#
loop_
_entity.id
_entity.type
_entity.pdbx_description
1 polymer ?
#
loop_
_entity_poly.entity_id
_entity_poly.type
_entity_poly.pdbx_seq_one_letter_code
_entity_poly.pdbx_strand_id
1 'polypeptide(L)' 'MPKKPTKAQIKKERSPEKRKKVLKQKGYPKGKLPKGKELHHPKPVSKGGKTTPSETTVVPKEKHKKIHARRRKRGKI' A
#
# COMPACT_ATOMS: atom_id res chain seq x y z
N MET A 1 -20.52 -13.04 0.45
CA MET A 1 -19.74 -11.78 0.56
C MET A 1 -18.28 -12.10 0.78
N PRO A 2 -17.30 -11.44 0.11
CA PRO A 2 -15.89 -11.68 0.39
C PRO A 2 -15.59 -11.33 1.86
N LYS A 3 -15.01 -12.29 2.58
CA LYS A 3 -14.71 -12.17 4.01
C LYS A 3 -13.72 -11.01 4.21
N LYS A 4 -14.06 -10.05 5.07
CA LYS A 4 -13.14 -8.96 5.43
C LYS A 4 -11.87 -9.56 6.04
N PRO A 5 -10.67 -9.03 5.73
CA PRO A 5 -9.43 -9.56 6.27
C PRO A 5 -9.39 -9.40 7.79
N THR A 6 -8.81 -10.40 8.47
CA THR A 6 -8.64 -10.36 9.93
C THR A 6 -7.58 -9.32 10.34
N LYS A 7 -7.61 -8.86 11.59
CA LYS A 7 -6.58 -7.95 12.13
C LYS A 7 -5.16 -8.51 11.95
N ALA A 8 -4.99 -9.82 12.15
CA ALA A 8 -3.72 -10.51 11.95
C ALA A 8 -3.25 -10.46 10.48
N GLN A 9 -4.16 -10.67 9.51
CA GLN A 9 -3.84 -10.56 8.08
C GLN A 9 -3.45 -9.12 7.70
N ILE A 10 -4.17 -8.11 8.21
CA ILE A 10 -3.85 -6.70 7.99
C ILE A 10 -2.45 -6.37 8.56
N LYS A 11 -2.14 -6.85 9.76
CA LYS A 11 -0.83 -6.65 10.39
C LYS A 11 0.28 -7.31 9.56
N LYS A 12 0.04 -8.52 9.05
CA LYS A 12 0.96 -9.23 8.17
C LYS A 12 1.25 -8.43 6.90
N GLU A 13 0.22 -7.93 6.21
CA GLU A 13 0.41 -7.13 4.98
C GLU A 13 1.12 -5.79 5.24
N ARG A 14 0.90 -5.18 6.41
CA ARG A 14 1.57 -3.93 6.80
C ARG A 14 2.98 -4.13 7.36
N SER A 15 3.46 -5.37 7.48
CA SER A 15 4.76 -5.68 8.06
C SER A 15 5.89 -4.93 7.34
N PRO A 16 6.83 -4.30 8.09
CA PRO A 16 7.97 -3.60 7.52
C PRO A 16 8.84 -4.52 6.66
N GLU A 17 8.97 -5.80 7.04
CA GLU A 17 9.74 -6.80 6.30
C GLU A 17 9.14 -7.06 4.91
N LYS A 18 7.81 -7.24 4.84
CA LYS A 18 7.09 -7.40 3.57
C LYS A 18 7.27 -6.16 2.69
N ARG A 19 7.13 -4.96 3.25
CA ARG A 19 7.34 -3.71 2.51
C ARG A 19 8.78 -3.63 1.97
N LYS A 20 9.78 -3.95 2.80
CA LYS A 20 11.20 -3.95 2.39
C LYS A 20 11.46 -4.95 1.26
N LYS A 21 10.88 -6.16 1.35
CA LYS A 21 10.97 -7.19 0.29
C LYS A 21 10.37 -6.72 -1.03
N VAL A 22 9.17 -6.14 -1.00
CA VAL A 22 8.51 -5.61 -2.20
C VAL A 22 9.25 -4.42 -2.79
N LEU A 23 9.79 -3.54 -1.95
CA LEU A 23 10.61 -2.42 -2.43
C LEU A 23 11.87 -2.90 -3.13
N LYS A 24 12.57 -3.91 -2.58
CA LYS A 24 13.70 -4.54 -3.26
C LYS A 24 13.31 -5.12 -4.63
N GLN A 25 12.20 -5.86 -4.69
CA GLN A 25 11.68 -6.44 -5.94
C GLN A 25 11.31 -5.38 -6.99
N LYS A 26 10.91 -4.18 -6.56
CA LYS A 26 10.58 -3.05 -7.45
C LYS A 26 11.82 -2.26 -7.93
N GLY A 27 13.04 -2.69 -7.61
CA GLY A 27 14.27 -1.98 -7.98
C GLY A 27 14.75 -0.96 -6.96
N TYR A 28 14.28 -1.01 -5.70
CA TYR A 28 14.82 -0.21 -4.60
C TYR A 28 15.73 -1.08 -3.70
N PRO A 29 17.03 -1.24 -4.02
CA PRO A 29 17.90 -2.23 -3.40
C PRO A 29 18.08 -2.03 -1.89
N LYS A 30 18.06 -0.77 -1.43
CA LYS A 30 18.11 -0.42 0.01
C LYS A 30 16.80 -0.73 0.74
N GLY A 31 15.75 -1.17 0.04
CA GLY A 31 14.40 -1.36 0.59
C GLY A 31 13.79 -0.07 1.14
N LYS A 32 14.26 1.08 0.62
CA LYS A 32 13.85 2.43 1.00
C LYS A 32 13.34 3.15 -0.23
N LEU A 33 12.25 3.89 -0.06
CA LEU A 33 11.76 4.78 -1.10
C LEU A 33 12.57 6.08 -1.13
N PRO A 34 12.72 6.71 -2.31
CA PRO A 34 13.27 8.05 -2.40
C PRO A 34 12.38 9.05 -1.67
N LYS A 35 12.99 10.16 -1.23
CA LYS A 35 12.29 11.23 -0.50
C LYS A 35 11.09 11.72 -1.32
N GLY A 36 9.94 11.88 -0.68
CA GLY A 36 8.71 12.35 -1.33
C GLY A 36 7.89 11.30 -2.06
N LYS A 37 8.32 10.02 -2.09
CA LYS A 37 7.50 8.92 -2.63
C LYS A 37 6.97 8.00 -1.52
N GLU A 38 5.77 7.48 -1.74
CA GLU A 38 5.07 6.58 -0.84
C GLU A 38 4.59 5.33 -1.59
N LEU A 39 4.56 4.19 -0.89
CA LEU A 39 3.99 2.94 -1.41
C LEU A 39 2.48 2.98 -1.19
N HIS A 40 1.73 3.09 -2.29
CA HIS A 40 0.27 3.10 -2.32
C HIS A 40 -0.30 1.74 -2.71
N HIS A 41 -1.32 1.30 -1.97
CA HIS A 41 -2.14 0.15 -2.32
C HIS A 41 -3.42 0.62 -3.03
N PRO A 42 -3.61 0.31 -4.33
CA PRO A 42 -4.86 0.61 -5.04
C PRO A 42 -6.06 -0.03 -4.36
N LYS A 43 -5.95 -1.29 -3.93
CA LYS A 43 -6.90 -1.95 -3.03
C LYS A 43 -6.43 -1.78 -1.59
N PRO A 44 -7.18 -1.12 -0.69
CA PRO A 44 -6.75 -0.97 0.70
C PRO A 44 -6.53 -2.32 1.38
N VAL A 45 -5.51 -2.41 2.23
CA VAL A 45 -5.24 -3.62 3.03
C VAL A 45 -6.45 -3.99 3.90
N SER A 46 -7.20 -3.01 4.39
CA SER A 46 -8.45 -3.23 5.14
C SER A 46 -9.56 -3.90 4.33
N LYS A 47 -9.47 -3.87 3.00
CA LYS A 47 -10.38 -4.53 2.06
C LYS A 47 -9.75 -5.78 1.42
N GLY A 48 -8.61 -6.24 1.94
CA GLY A 48 -7.90 -7.43 1.47
C GLY A 48 -6.92 -7.16 0.32
N GLY A 49 -6.39 -5.94 0.21
CA GLY A 49 -5.25 -5.66 -0.67
C GLY A 49 -3.96 -6.25 -0.13
N LYS A 50 -3.13 -6.81 -1.02
CA LYS A 50 -1.86 -7.47 -0.67
C LYS A 50 -0.69 -6.52 -0.88
N THR A 51 0.35 -6.67 -0.07
CA THR A 51 1.62 -5.97 -0.28
C THR A 51 2.49 -6.81 -1.21
N THR A 52 2.23 -6.69 -2.52
CA THR A 52 3.00 -7.35 -3.60
C THR A 52 3.43 -6.33 -4.64
N PRO A 53 4.43 -6.62 -5.50
CA PRO A 53 4.84 -5.69 -6.55
C PRO A 53 3.72 -5.33 -7.53
N SER A 54 2.80 -6.23 -7.81
CA SER A 54 1.65 -6.01 -8.70
C SER A 54 0.51 -5.21 -8.06
N GLU A 55 0.25 -5.41 -6.75
CA GLU A 55 -0.84 -4.72 -6.02
C GLU A 55 -0.38 -3.46 -5.28
N THR A 56 0.86 -3.01 -5.52
CA THR A 56 1.39 -1.77 -4.94
C THR A 56 2.03 -0.89 -5.99
N THR A 57 1.89 0.42 -5.82
CA THR A 57 2.43 1.43 -6.71
C THR A 57 3.21 2.45 -5.92
N VAL A 58 4.32 2.92 -6.46
CA VAL A 58 5.08 4.01 -5.85
C VAL A 58 4.57 5.31 -6.42
N VAL A 59 4.06 6.18 -5.57
CA VAL A 59 3.46 7.45 -5.98
C VAL A 59 4.06 8.60 -5.19
N PRO A 60 4.11 9.83 -5.74
CA PRO A 60 4.45 11.01 -4.95
C PRO A 60 3.47 11.19 -3.78
N LYS A 61 3.97 11.69 -2.64
CA LYS A 61 3.17 11.94 -1.43
C LYS A 61 1.95 12.83 -1.71
N GLU A 62 2.11 13.84 -2.55
CA GLU A 62 1.01 14.73 -2.94
C GLU A 62 -0.08 14.01 -3.73
N LYS A 63 0.31 13.18 -4.70
CA LYS A 63 -0.61 12.34 -5.47
C LYS A 63 -1.33 11.37 -4.55
N HIS A 64 -0.61 10.77 -3.60
CA HIS A 64 -1.18 9.87 -2.60
C HIS A 64 -2.27 10.56 -1.77
N LYS A 65 -1.99 11.78 -1.27
CA LYS A 65 -2.97 12.59 -0.53
C LYS A 65 -4.20 12.92 -1.37
N LYS A 66 -4.03 13.32 -2.64
CA LYS A 66 -5.13 13.62 -3.57
C LYS A 66 -6.02 12.39 -3.82
N ILE A 67 -5.42 11.20 -3.98
CA ILE A 67 -6.16 9.94 -4.14
C ILE A 67 -7.00 9.63 -2.89
N HIS A 68 -6.41 9.76 -1.70
CA HIS A 68 -7.13 9.54 -0.45
C HIS A 68 -8.27 10.54 -0.25
N ALA A 69 -8.05 11.83 -0.54
CA ALA A 69 -9.08 12.86 -0.46
C ALA A 69 -10.27 12.55 -1.40
N ARG A 70 -9.98 12.17 -2.66
CA ARG A 70 -11.02 11.79 -3.62
C ARG A 70 -11.80 10.55 -3.19
N ARG A 71 -11.13 9.54 -2.60
CA ARG A 71 -11.79 8.33 -2.10
C ARG A 71 -12.67 8.59 -0.89
N ARG A 72 -12.24 9.48 0.01
CA ARG A 72 -13.03 9.92 1.17
C ARG A 72 -14.30 10.64 0.72
N LYS A 73 -14.20 11.57 -0.25
CA LYS A 73 -15.37 12.24 -0.85
C LYS A 73 -16.39 11.27 -1.45
N ARG A 74 -15.96 10.07 -1.86
CA ARG A 74 -16.81 9.02 -2.46
C ARG A 74 -17.25 7.94 -1.46
N GLY A 75 -16.95 8.09 -0.16
CA GLY A 75 -17.26 7.07 0.86
C GLY A 75 -16.55 5.72 0.66
N LYS A 76 -15.44 5.68 -0.10
CA LYS A 76 -14.73 4.44 -0.47
C LYS A 76 -13.57 4.09 0.47
N ILE A 77 -13.23 4.98 1.40
CA ILE A 77 -12.23 4.84 2.47
C ILE A 77 -12.80 5.39 3.76
#